data_AF-A0A0S8E783-F1
#
_entry.id   AF-A0A0S8E783-F1
#
_cell.length_a   1.000
_cell.length_b   1.000
_cell.length_c   1.000
_cell.angle_alpha   90.00
_cell.angle_beta   90.00
_cell.angle_gamma   90.00
#
_symmetry.space_group_name_H-M   'P 1'
#
loop_
_entity.id
_entity.type
_entity.pdbx_description
1 polymer ?
#
loop_
_entity_poly.entity_id
_entity_poly.type
_entity_poly.pdbx_seq_one_letter_code
_entity_poly.pdbx_strand_id
1 'polypeptide(L)'
;MPYLLYPLSDLDTTVTLLYFNVVMHTSQQVNGTKIFRAASVRQRLIAAIVCLAVLVYFVAFALIGHFQIDLGRHLGYCGFKQRTNLPCPSCGMTTATLAFAQGNLAEAFHVQPAAALLYCAAVLAGGLAFFVAVFGVYFEFITRFFTEIKIRYMILALVVIIASGWAVTLARAVAAQN
;
A
#
# COMPACT_ATOMS: atom_id res chain seq x y z
N MET A 1 -46.28 -59.60 -8.66
CA MET A 1 -46.73 -58.24 -8.25
C MET A 1 -46.92 -58.21 -6.74
N PRO A 2 -45.91 -57.84 -5.94
CA PRO A 2 -46.13 -57.32 -4.60
C PRO A 2 -45.67 -55.86 -4.53
N TYR A 3 -46.63 -54.94 -4.43
CA TYR A 3 -46.40 -53.60 -3.92
C TYR A 3 -46.20 -53.73 -2.40
N LEU A 4 -44.94 -53.69 -1.94
CA LEU A 4 -44.64 -53.61 -0.52
C LEU A 4 -44.69 -52.14 -0.09
N LEU A 5 -45.71 -51.86 0.73
CA LEU A 5 -45.84 -50.71 1.61
C LEU A 5 -44.50 -50.41 2.30
N TYR A 6 -43.88 -49.28 1.93
CA TYR A 6 -42.74 -48.75 2.69
C TYR A 6 -43.29 -48.10 3.97
N PRO A 7 -42.77 -48.46 5.16
CA PRO A 7 -43.30 -47.92 6.41
C PRO A 7 -42.97 -46.42 6.54
N LEU A 8 -43.99 -45.61 6.78
CA LEU A 8 -43.93 -44.15 7.00
C LEU A 8 -43.05 -43.74 8.20
N SER A 9 -42.58 -44.68 9.01
CA SER A 9 -41.71 -44.44 10.18
C SER A 9 -40.24 -44.17 9.82
N ASP A 10 -39.76 -44.55 8.63
CA ASP A 10 -38.36 -44.36 8.21
C ASP A 10 -38.13 -43.04 7.46
N LEU A 11 -39.20 -42.41 6.96
CA LEU A 11 -39.11 -41.15 6.22
C LEU A 11 -38.75 -39.98 7.16
N ASP A 12 -39.25 -40.01 8.40
CA ASP A 12 -39.02 -38.96 9.39
C ASP A 12 -37.56 -38.97 9.88
N THR A 13 -36.99 -40.16 10.07
CA THR A 13 -35.59 -40.35 10.47
C THR A 13 -34.61 -39.94 9.38
N THR A 14 -34.90 -40.28 8.12
CA THR A 14 -34.06 -39.91 6.98
C THR A 14 -34.11 -38.42 6.67
N VAL A 15 -35.30 -37.80 6.74
CA VAL A 15 -35.47 -36.35 6.59
C VAL A 15 -34.80 -35.62 7.76
N THR A 16 -34.96 -36.09 8.99
CA THR A 16 -34.29 -35.49 10.17
C THR A 16 -32.78 -35.59 10.06
N LEU A 17 -32.22 -36.72 9.62
CA LEU A 17 -30.77 -36.88 9.41
C LEU A 17 -30.24 -36.02 8.26
N LEU A 18 -31.00 -35.86 7.17
CA LEU A 18 -30.64 -34.95 6.08
C LEU A 18 -30.68 -33.50 6.54
N TYR A 19 -31.71 -33.11 7.28
CA TYR A 19 -31.83 -31.76 7.85
C TYR A 19 -30.68 -31.47 8.83
N PHE A 20 -30.35 -32.43 9.71
CA PHE A 20 -29.24 -32.31 10.65
C PHE A 20 -27.89 -32.18 9.91
N ASN A 21 -27.67 -32.97 8.85
CA ASN A 21 -26.44 -32.88 8.05
C ASN A 21 -26.33 -31.55 7.30
N VAL A 22 -27.41 -31.05 6.69
CA VAL A 22 -27.42 -29.77 5.98
C VAL A 22 -27.17 -28.60 6.93
N VAL A 23 -27.81 -28.60 8.11
CA VAL A 23 -27.61 -27.56 9.16
C VAL A 23 -26.20 -27.62 9.75
N MET A 24 -25.67 -28.82 10.02
CA MET A 24 -24.28 -28.99 10.46
C MET A 24 -23.28 -28.47 9.42
N HIS A 25 -23.46 -28.79 8.14
CA HIS A 25 -22.54 -28.38 7.08
C HIS A 25 -22.57 -26.87 6.79
N THR A 26 -23.71 -26.21 7.02
CA THR A 26 -23.81 -24.73 6.91
C THR A 26 -23.21 -24.01 8.13
N SER A 27 -23.29 -24.60 9.32
CA SER A 27 -22.70 -23.99 10.53
C SER A 27 -21.17 -23.93 10.51
N GLN A 28 -20.50 -24.87 9.80
CA GLN A 28 -19.04 -24.90 9.69
C GLN A 28 -18.48 -23.90 8.66
N GLN A 29 -19.32 -23.33 7.80
CA GLN A 29 -18.95 -22.28 6.85
C GLN A 29 -19.01 -20.86 7.44
N VAL A 30 -19.60 -20.67 8.62
CA VAL A 30 -19.43 -19.44 9.41
C VAL A 30 -18.12 -19.52 10.21
N ASN A 31 -17.07 -20.00 9.54
CA ASN A 31 -15.71 -19.88 10.05
C ASN A 31 -15.35 -18.41 9.85
N GLY A 32 -15.72 -17.62 10.86
CA GLY A 32 -15.56 -16.17 10.88
C GLY A 32 -14.24 -15.81 10.26
N THR A 33 -14.29 -14.93 9.26
CA THR A 33 -13.14 -14.24 8.69
C THR A 33 -12.25 -13.87 9.86
N LYS A 34 -11.16 -14.61 10.08
CA LYS A 34 -10.23 -14.32 11.15
C LYS A 34 -9.47 -13.08 10.69
N ILE A 35 -10.09 -11.92 10.91
CA ILE A 35 -9.59 -10.59 10.52
C ILE A 35 -8.14 -10.39 11.00
N PHE A 36 -7.79 -11.07 12.09
CA PHE A 36 -6.49 -11.04 12.72
C PHE A 36 -5.85 -12.43 12.67
N ARG A 37 -4.77 -12.56 11.90
CA ARG A 37 -3.92 -13.75 11.89
C ARG A 37 -2.66 -13.46 12.69
N ALA A 38 -2.24 -14.39 13.54
CA ALA A 38 -0.95 -14.26 14.21
C ALA A 38 0.17 -14.24 13.16
N ALA A 39 0.95 -13.16 13.12
CA ALA A 39 2.04 -12.99 12.16
C ALA A 39 3.14 -14.01 12.43
N SER A 40 3.55 -14.77 11.41
CA SER A 40 4.72 -15.66 11.50
C SER A 40 6.01 -14.85 11.72
N VAL A 41 7.03 -15.46 12.32
CA VAL A 41 8.35 -14.82 12.56
C VAL A 41 8.93 -14.22 11.27
N ARG A 42 8.79 -14.92 10.14
CA ARG A 42 9.23 -14.44 8.83
C ARG A 42 8.48 -13.17 8.38
N GLN A 43 7.17 -13.10 8.61
CA GLN A 43 6.37 -11.92 8.27
C GLN A 43 6.72 -10.73 9.16
N ARG A 44 6.99 -10.96 10.45
CA ARG A 44 7.46 -9.92 11.37
C ARG A 44 8.83 -9.37 10.96
N LEU A 45 9.75 -10.24 10.55
CA LEU A 45 11.06 -9.84 10.04
C LEU A 45 10.94 -9.01 8.75
N ILE A 46 10.12 -9.44 7.79
CA ILE A 46 9.90 -8.68 6.55
C ILE A 46 9.29 -7.31 6.87
N ALA A 47 8.27 -7.25 7.75
CA ALA A 47 7.66 -5.99 8.16
C ALA A 47 8.66 -5.06 8.87
N ALA A 48 9.52 -5.61 9.74
CA ALA A 48 10.58 -4.86 10.41
C ALA A 48 11.60 -4.31 9.41
N ILE A 49 12.02 -5.10 8.40
CA ILE A 49 12.94 -4.65 7.35
C ILE A 49 12.31 -3.53 6.53
N VAL A 50 11.04 -3.65 6.13
CA VAL A 50 10.33 -2.61 5.37
C VAL A 50 10.21 -1.34 6.20
N CYS A 51 9.80 -1.45 7.47
CA CYS A 51 9.71 -0.32 8.39
C CYS A 51 11.06 0.39 8.55
N LEU A 52 12.12 -0.38 8.80
CA LEU A 52 13.48 0.14 8.94
C LEU A 52 13.95 0.83 7.65
N ALA A 53 13.69 0.25 6.48
CA ALA A 53 14.06 0.85 5.20
C ALA A 53 13.37 2.19 4.97
N VAL A 54 12.06 2.27 5.27
CA VAL A 54 11.29 3.52 5.16
C VAL A 54 11.82 4.57 6.15
N LEU A 55 12.08 4.18 7.40
CA LEU A 55 12.65 5.07 8.41
C LEU A 55 14.02 5.60 7.99
N VAL A 56 14.94 4.71 7.59
CA VAL A 56 16.29 5.09 7.16
C VAL A 56 16.23 6.05 5.96
N TYR A 57 15.33 5.79 5.00
CA TYR A 57 15.15 6.66 3.85
C TYR A 57 14.74 8.09 4.26
N PHE A 58 13.67 8.24 5.05
CA PHE A 58 13.20 9.57 5.45
C PHE A 58 14.16 10.27 6.42
N VAL A 59 14.79 9.53 7.35
CA VAL A 59 15.78 10.09 8.26
C VAL A 59 17.01 10.59 7.49
N ALA A 60 17.50 9.84 6.49
CA ALA A 60 18.62 10.29 5.66
C ALA A 60 18.29 11.61 4.96
N PHE A 61 17.11 11.73 4.35
CA PHE A 61 16.68 12.98 3.71
C PHE A 61 16.43 14.12 4.70
N ALA A 62 15.91 13.82 5.90
CA ALA A 62 15.74 14.82 6.94
C ALA A 62 17.09 15.36 7.42
N LEU A 63 18.10 14.48 7.59
CA LEU A 63 19.46 14.89 7.93
C LEU A 63 20.09 15.74 6.82
N ILE A 64 19.97 15.32 5.56
CA ILE A 64 20.42 16.10 4.41
C ILE A 64 19.81 17.50 4.43
N GLY A 65 18.50 17.59 4.66
CA GLY A 65 17.79 18.85 4.75
C GLY A 65 18.18 19.69 5.97
N HIS A 66 18.45 19.05 7.11
CA HIS A 66 18.88 19.73 8.33
C HIS A 66 20.31 20.30 8.20
N PHE A 67 21.22 19.55 7.59
CA PHE A 67 22.59 20.01 7.30
C PHE A 67 22.68 20.94 6.09
N GLN A 68 21.55 21.32 5.48
CA GLN A 68 21.49 22.20 4.31
C GLN A 68 22.43 21.74 3.18
N ILE A 69 22.51 20.42 2.97
CA ILE A 69 23.39 19.86 1.96
C ILE A 69 22.79 20.15 0.58
N ASP A 70 23.49 20.99 -0.20
CA ASP A 70 23.12 21.27 -1.58
C ASP A 70 23.27 20.03 -2.45
N LEU A 71 22.15 19.32 -2.66
CA LEU A 71 22.11 18.16 -3.56
C LEU A 71 22.55 18.53 -4.97
N GLY A 72 22.31 19.77 -5.42
CA GLY A 72 22.78 20.25 -6.72
C GLY A 72 24.31 20.33 -6.83
N ARG A 73 25.01 20.57 -5.71
CA ARG A 73 26.48 20.62 -5.67
C ARG A 73 27.10 19.23 -5.63
N HIS A 74 26.44 18.27 -4.98
CA HIS A 74 26.95 16.89 -4.83
C HIS A 74 26.52 15.95 -5.97
N LEU A 75 25.30 16.07 -6.48
CA LEU A 75 24.75 15.24 -7.56
C LEU A 75 24.87 15.90 -8.94
N GLY A 76 25.29 17.16 -8.98
CA GLY A 76 25.29 17.99 -10.18
C GLY A 76 23.91 18.59 -10.46
N TYR A 77 23.93 19.76 -11.10
CA TYR A 77 22.70 20.39 -11.57
C TYR A 77 22.06 19.56 -12.69
N CYS A 78 20.73 19.47 -12.67
CA CYS A 78 19.98 18.70 -13.66
C CYS A 78 20.20 19.22 -15.09
N GLY A 79 20.90 18.43 -15.92
CA GLY A 79 21.12 18.76 -17.32
C GLY A 79 19.82 18.89 -18.14
N PHE A 80 18.75 18.18 -17.77
CA PHE A 80 17.44 18.34 -18.40
C PHE A 80 16.89 19.75 -18.15
N LYS A 81 16.84 20.18 -16.88
CA LYS A 81 16.37 21.52 -16.52
C LYS A 81 17.20 22.61 -17.18
N GLN A 82 18.52 22.44 -17.29
CA GLN A 82 19.40 23.42 -17.95
C GLN A 82 19.15 23.52 -19.46
N ARG A 83 18.86 22.41 -20.14
CA ARG A 83 18.65 22.40 -21.60
C ARG A 83 17.24 22.79 -22.01
N THR A 84 16.23 22.37 -21.26
CA THR A 84 14.82 22.56 -21.64
C THR A 84 14.15 23.70 -20.89
N ASN A 85 14.74 24.19 -19.79
CA ASN A 85 14.08 25.09 -18.83
C ASN A 85 12.75 24.54 -18.27
N LEU A 86 12.49 23.24 -18.43
CA LEU A 86 11.28 22.58 -17.94
C LEU A 86 11.56 21.81 -16.64
N PRO A 87 10.54 21.68 -15.76
CA PRO A 87 10.66 20.89 -14.54
C PRO A 87 10.84 19.40 -14.85
N CYS A 88 11.97 18.83 -14.42
CA CYS A 88 12.22 17.39 -14.53
C CYS A 88 11.45 16.63 -13.44
N PRO A 89 10.76 15.51 -13.76
CA PRO A 89 9.99 14.75 -12.77
C PRO A 89 10.86 14.19 -11.65
N SER A 90 12.09 13.75 -11.94
CA SER A 90 12.99 13.18 -10.95
C SER A 90 13.53 14.25 -9.99
N CYS A 91 13.93 15.42 -10.50
CA CYS A 91 14.38 16.51 -9.64
C CYS A 91 13.24 17.05 -8.77
N GLY A 92 12.03 17.17 -9.32
CA GLY A 92 10.84 17.57 -8.57
C GLY A 92 10.52 16.58 -7.45
N MET A 93 10.66 15.27 -7.70
CA MET A 93 10.53 14.25 -6.64
C MET A 93 11.56 14.44 -5.53
N THR A 94 12.84 14.63 -5.86
CA THR A 94 13.89 14.81 -4.85
C THR A 94 13.65 16.05 -3.97
N THR A 95 13.22 17.16 -4.58
CA THR A 95 12.86 18.37 -3.84
C THR A 95 11.63 18.15 -2.96
N ALA A 96 10.61 17.44 -3.47
CA ALA A 96 9.44 17.09 -2.68
C ALA A 96 9.79 16.14 -1.51
N THR A 97 10.72 15.19 -1.69
CA THR A 97 11.22 14.33 -0.61
C THR A 97 11.88 15.15 0.48
N LEU A 98 12.72 16.13 0.11
CA LEU A 98 13.43 16.96 1.07
C LEU A 98 12.45 17.79 1.91
N ALA A 99 11.49 18.45 1.25
CA ALA A 99 10.44 19.21 1.93
C ALA A 99 9.59 18.32 2.84
N PHE A 100 9.19 17.14 2.35
CA PHE A 100 8.41 16.17 3.14
C PHE A 100 9.19 15.67 4.36
N ALA A 101 10.48 15.35 4.21
CA ALA A 101 11.33 14.87 5.29
C ALA A 101 11.63 15.96 6.34
N GLN A 102 11.63 17.23 5.93
CA GLN A 102 11.72 18.39 6.83
C GLN A 102 10.39 18.72 7.54
N GLY A 103 9.30 18.02 7.21
CA GLY A 103 7.96 18.28 7.75
C GLY A 103 7.19 19.37 7.02
N ASN A 104 7.73 19.93 5.93
CA ASN A 104 7.03 20.89 5.08
C ASN A 104 6.14 20.19 4.05
N LEU A 105 5.02 19.63 4.53
CA LEU A 105 4.04 18.92 3.71
C LEU A 105 3.46 19.83 2.61
N ALA A 106 3.15 21.09 2.94
CA ALA A 106 2.57 22.03 1.99
C ALA A 106 3.50 22.29 0.79
N GLU A 107 4.79 22.47 1.04
CA GLU A 107 5.79 22.62 -0.02
C GLU A 107 5.95 21.35 -0.85
N ALA A 108 5.95 20.17 -0.21
CA ALA A 108 6.02 18.89 -0.93
C ALA A 108 4.84 18.72 -1.92
N PHE A 109 3.61 19.07 -1.49
CA PHE A 109 2.43 19.04 -2.35
C PHE A 109 2.49 20.09 -3.46
N HIS A 110 3.04 21.26 -3.18
CA HIS A 110 3.16 22.34 -4.15
C HIS A 110 4.19 22.03 -5.25
N VAL A 111 5.30 21.37 -4.89
CA VAL A 111 6.37 20.99 -5.83
C VAL A 111 5.96 19.79 -6.67
N GLN A 112 5.48 18.71 -6.04
CA GLN A 112 5.09 17.50 -6.75
C GLN A 112 4.00 16.75 -5.96
N PRO A 113 2.70 16.99 -6.24
CA PRO A 113 1.60 16.44 -5.45
C PRO A 113 1.56 14.91 -5.49
N ALA A 114 1.94 14.30 -6.62
CA ALA A 114 2.05 12.84 -6.73
C ALA A 114 3.11 12.26 -5.79
N ALA A 115 4.26 12.93 -5.64
CA ALA A 115 5.31 12.47 -4.74
C ALA A 115 4.86 12.57 -3.29
N ALA A 116 4.22 13.68 -2.91
CA ALA A 116 3.67 13.86 -1.57
C ALA A 116 2.64 12.77 -1.20
N LEU A 117 1.72 12.44 -2.12
CA LEU A 117 0.76 11.34 -1.90
C LEU A 117 1.44 9.99 -1.70
N LEU A 118 2.48 9.71 -2.50
CA LEU A 118 3.25 8.47 -2.38
C LEU A 118 4.03 8.40 -1.06
N TYR A 119 4.59 9.51 -0.59
CA TYR A 119 5.28 9.56 0.69
C TYR A 119 4.33 9.40 1.87
N CYS A 120 3.13 10.00 1.81
CA CYS A 120 2.07 9.73 2.79
C CYS A 120 1.71 8.23 2.83
N ALA A 121 1.51 7.61 1.66
CA ALA A 121 1.23 6.18 1.58
C ALA A 121 2.38 5.32 2.13
N ALA A 122 3.64 5.72 1.86
CA ALA A 122 4.83 5.02 2.36
C ALA A 122 4.96 5.12 3.88
N VAL A 123 4.69 6.30 4.47
CA VAL A 123 4.69 6.48 5.93
C VAL A 123 3.58 5.66 6.58
N LEU A 124 2.37 5.65 6.01
CA LEU A 124 1.27 4.82 6.50
C LEU A 124 1.61 3.33 6.43
N ALA A 125 2.18 2.88 5.31
CA ALA A 125 2.64 1.51 5.15
C ALA A 125 3.75 1.15 6.15
N GLY A 126 4.69 2.06 6.38
CA GLY A 126 5.75 1.91 7.38
C GLY A 126 5.21 1.84 8.82
N GLY A 127 4.21 2.65 9.15
CA GLY A 127 3.53 2.63 10.45
C GLY A 127 2.72 1.35 10.67
N LEU A 128 2.02 0.87 9.64
CA LEU A 128 1.37 -0.45 9.68
C LEU A 128 2.40 -1.56 9.84
N ALA A 129 3.51 -1.52 9.10
CA ALA A 129 4.59 -2.49 9.21
C ALA A 129 5.22 -2.50 10.62
N PHE A 130 5.40 -1.33 11.23
CA PHE A 130 5.81 -1.19 12.62
C PHE A 130 4.82 -1.85 13.57
N PHE A 131 3.52 -1.60 13.40
CA PHE A 131 2.47 -2.19 14.21
C PHE A 131 2.46 -3.73 14.10
N VAL A 132 2.62 -4.28 12.88
CA VAL A 132 2.75 -5.72 12.67
C VAL A 132 4.02 -6.28 13.32
N ALA A 133 5.15 -5.56 13.27
CA ALA A 133 6.40 -5.99 13.87
C ALA A 133 6.34 -6.03 15.41
N VAL A 134 5.70 -5.03 16.03
CA VAL A 134 5.59 -4.89 17.49
C VAL A 134 4.50 -5.78 18.07
N PHE A 135 3.27 -5.67 17.56
CA PHE A 135 2.11 -6.37 18.11
C PHE A 135 1.96 -7.78 17.54
N GLY A 136 2.62 -8.11 16.43
CA GLY A 136 2.55 -9.44 15.83
C GLY A 136 1.16 -9.79 15.27
N VAL A 137 0.30 -8.80 15.11
CA VAL A 137 -1.05 -8.92 14.55
C VAL A 137 -0.95 -8.65 13.06
N TYR A 138 -1.13 -9.69 12.24
CA TYR A 138 -1.14 -9.57 10.79
C TYR A 138 -2.58 -9.36 10.31
N PHE A 139 -2.82 -8.25 9.62
CA PHE A 139 -4.11 -7.99 8.99
C PHE A 139 -4.21 -8.82 7.70
N GLU A 140 -5.16 -9.76 7.63
CA GLU A 140 -5.39 -10.51 6.39
C GLU A 140 -5.77 -9.58 5.22
N PHE A 141 -6.37 -8.42 5.53
CA PHE A 141 -6.67 -7.37 4.56
C PHE A 141 -5.43 -6.90 3.77
N ILE A 142 -4.27 -6.74 4.42
CA ILE A 142 -3.04 -6.28 3.74
C ILE A 142 -2.55 -7.35 2.74
N THR A 143 -2.51 -8.62 3.16
CA THR A 143 -2.18 -9.72 2.24
C THR A 143 -3.15 -9.82 1.09
N ARG A 144 -4.45 -9.69 1.39
CA ARG A 144 -5.50 -9.85 0.40
C ARG A 144 -5.45 -8.72 -0.61
N PHE A 145 -5.24 -7.48 -0.15
CA PHE A 145 -5.07 -6.34 -1.03
C PHE A 145 -3.84 -6.49 -1.94
N PHE A 146 -2.68 -6.87 -1.39
CA PHE A 146 -1.46 -7.10 -2.19
C PHE A 146 -1.49 -8.35 -3.08
N THR A 147 -2.28 -9.36 -2.73
CA THR A 147 -2.39 -10.63 -3.49
C THR A 147 -3.50 -10.57 -4.54
N GLU A 148 -4.65 -9.98 -4.22
CA GLU A 148 -5.76 -9.80 -5.15
C GLU A 148 -5.45 -8.70 -6.18
N ILE A 149 -4.85 -7.58 -5.76
CA ILE A 149 -4.36 -6.57 -6.69
C ILE A 149 -3.01 -7.04 -7.21
N LYS A 150 -3.00 -7.59 -8.42
CA LYS A 150 -1.77 -7.99 -9.10
C LYS A 150 -0.78 -6.82 -9.08
N ILE A 151 0.48 -7.10 -8.73
CA ILE A 151 1.56 -6.11 -8.66
C ILE A 151 1.65 -5.21 -9.90
N ARG A 152 1.28 -5.74 -11.08
CA ARG A 152 1.15 -4.97 -12.33
C ARG A 152 0.19 -3.79 -12.24
N TYR A 153 -0.95 -3.92 -11.57
CA TYR A 153 -1.93 -2.85 -11.41
C TYR A 153 -1.47 -1.81 -10.41
N MET A 154 -0.76 -2.22 -9.35
CA MET A 154 -0.12 -1.26 -8.45
C MET A 154 0.97 -0.46 -9.17
N ILE A 155 1.81 -1.12 -9.98
CA ILE A 155 2.83 -0.45 -10.78
C ILE A 155 2.17 0.50 -11.80
N LEU A 156 1.12 0.07 -12.50
CA LEU A 156 0.37 0.93 -13.42
C LEU A 156 -0.24 2.14 -12.70
N ALA A 157 -0.89 1.94 -11.55
CA ALA A 157 -1.45 3.03 -10.75
C ALA A 157 -0.35 4.01 -10.31
N LEU A 158 0.79 3.50 -9.84
CA LEU A 158 1.95 4.31 -9.46
C LEU A 158 2.46 5.15 -10.64
N VAL A 159 2.64 4.53 -11.81
CA VAL A 159 3.07 5.22 -13.04
C VAL A 159 2.07 6.30 -13.43
N VAL A 160 0.77 5.99 -13.40
CA VAL A 160 -0.29 6.96 -13.72
C VAL A 160 -0.30 8.12 -12.73
N ILE A 161 -0.18 7.86 -11.43
CA ILE A 161 -0.10 8.90 -10.39
C ILE A 161 1.12 9.78 -10.61
N ILE A 162 2.30 9.20 -10.86
CA ILE A 162 3.53 9.96 -11.10
C ILE A 162 3.42 10.79 -12.39
N ALA A 163 2.92 10.19 -13.48
CA ALA A 163 2.77 10.87 -14.76
C ALA A 163 1.75 12.01 -14.69
N SER A 164 0.59 11.79 -14.05
CA SER A 164 -0.43 12.83 -13.87
C SER A 164 0.04 13.95 -12.96
N GLY A 165 0.72 13.65 -11.85
CA GLY A 165 1.28 14.68 -10.98
C GLY A 165 2.35 15.51 -11.67
N TRP A 166 3.21 14.88 -12.46
CA TRP A 166 4.18 15.62 -13.26
C TRP A 166 3.52 16.46 -14.35
N ALA A 167 2.46 15.98 -14.99
CA ALA A 167 1.71 16.75 -15.98
C ALA A 167 1.15 18.05 -15.40
N VAL A 168 0.67 18.04 -14.14
CA VAL A 168 0.23 19.26 -13.44
C VAL A 168 1.41 20.21 -13.22
N THR A 169 2.55 19.71 -12.73
CA THR A 169 3.75 20.52 -12.50
C THR A 169 4.29 21.12 -13.81
N LEU A 170 4.25 20.36 -14.89
CA LEU A 170 4.62 20.82 -16.23
C LEU A 170 3.65 21.89 -16.74
N ALA A 171 2.34 21.65 -16.64
CA ALA A 171 1.32 22.60 -17.06
C ALA A 171 1.46 23.94 -16.33
N ARG A 172 1.74 23.92 -15.02
CA ARG A 172 2.00 25.12 -14.23
C ARG A 172 3.25 25.87 -14.68
N ALA A 173 4.32 25.15 -14.98
CA ALA A 173 5.57 25.75 -15.47
C ALA A 173 5.41 26.39 -16.85
N VAL A 174 4.66 25.74 -17.75
CA VAL A 174 4.35 26.28 -19.09
C VAL A 174 3.42 27.49 -18.99
N ALA A 175 2.38 27.44 -18.15
CA ALA A 175 1.46 28.55 -17.96
C ALA A 175 2.12 29.79 -17.34
N ALA A 176 3.22 29.63 -16.59
CA ALA A 176 3.98 30.75 -16.04
C ALA A 176 4.96 31.39 -17.04
N GLN A 177 5.20 30.76 -18.20
CA GLN A 177 6.08 31.28 -19.26
C GLN A 177 5.33 32.05 -20.35
N ASN A 178 4.00 31.92 -20.40
CA ASN A 178 3.09 32.68 -21.29
C ASN A 178 2.52 33.90 -20.56
#